data_AF-A0ABD5I9V9-F1
#
_entry.id   AF-A0ABD5I9V9-F1
#
_cell.length_a   1.000
_cell.length_b   1.000
_cell.length_c   1.000
_cell.angle_alpha   90.00
_cell.angle_beta   90.00
_cell.angle_gamma   90.00
#
_symmetry.space_group_name_H-M   'P 1'
#
loop_
_entity.id
_entity.type
_entity.pdbx_description
1 polymer ?
#
loop_
_entity_poly.entity_id
_entity_poly.type
_entity_poly.pdbx_seq_one_letter_code
_entity_poly.pdbx_strand_id
1 'polypeptide(L)'
;MSLKQFKEILEKGAIPIGQSDILGKSLRQFDEIQYENETYLIIWHPIYNKFVGSHESGNWISHTDLHKAVWIRNLKEAICYEK
;
A
#
# COMPACT_ATOMS: atom_id res chain seq x y z
N MET A 1 1.16 -13.47 -13.25
CA MET A 1 2.02 -13.71 -12.06
C MET A 1 1.67 -15.06 -11.47
N SER A 2 2.64 -15.88 -11.05
CA SER A 2 2.32 -17.13 -10.33
C SER A 2 2.00 -16.83 -8.85
N LEU A 3 1.20 -17.68 -8.19
CA LEU A 3 0.91 -17.55 -6.75
C LEU A 3 2.20 -17.49 -5.91
N LYS A 4 3.26 -18.16 -6.35
CA LYS A 4 4.58 -18.14 -5.72
C LYS A 4 5.18 -16.74 -5.71
N GLN A 5 5.20 -16.06 -6.86
CA GLN A 5 5.74 -14.69 -6.96
C GLN A 5 4.91 -13.68 -6.16
N PHE A 6 3.58 -13.87 -6.11
CA PHE A 6 2.71 -13.03 -5.29
C PHE A 6 3.03 -13.15 -3.79
N LYS A 7 3.19 -14.39 -3.30
CA LYS A 7 3.61 -14.64 -1.90
C LYS A 7 4.96 -14.03 -1.59
N GLU A 8 5.95 -14.18 -2.47
CA GLU A 8 7.29 -13.58 -2.31
C GLU A 8 7.24 -12.04 -2.19
N ILE A 9 6.32 -11.37 -2.88
CA ILE A 9 6.13 -9.91 -2.74
C ILE A 9 5.51 -9.55 -1.38
N LEU A 10 4.54 -10.34 -0.89
CA LEU A 10 3.93 -10.10 0.42
C LEU A 10 4.92 -10.35 1.57
N GLU A 11 5.78 -11.36 1.44
CA GLU A 11 6.79 -11.73 2.45
C GLU A 11 7.89 -10.68 2.62
N LYS A 12 8.19 -9.93 1.57
CA LYS A 12 9.15 -8.81 1.62
C LYS A 12 8.69 -7.64 2.50
N GLY A 13 7.45 -7.64 2.99
CA GLY A 13 6.98 -6.68 3.99
C GLY A 13 6.74 -5.26 3.44
N ALA A 14 7.22 -4.24 4.16
CA ALA A 14 7.02 -2.82 3.85
C ALA A 14 7.96 -2.34 2.72
N ILE A 15 7.76 -2.86 1.51
CA ILE A 15 8.56 -2.49 0.33
C ILE A 15 8.19 -1.08 -0.14
N PRO A 16 9.16 -0.19 -0.43
CA PRO A 16 8.89 1.10 -1.07
C PRO A 16 8.21 0.94 -2.43
N ILE A 17 7.19 1.76 -2.69
CA ILE A 17 6.46 1.74 -3.97
C ILE A 17 7.00 2.76 -4.99
N GLY A 18 8.07 3.49 -4.64
CA GLY A 18 8.68 4.50 -5.50
C GLY A 18 7.87 5.80 -5.61
N GLN A 19 6.97 6.06 -4.67
CA GLN A 19 6.16 7.28 -4.59
C GLN A 19 6.16 7.84 -3.18
N SER A 20 5.84 9.12 -3.07
CA SER A 20 5.60 9.79 -1.80
C SER A 20 4.17 10.30 -1.74
N ASP A 21 3.66 10.44 -0.52
CA ASP A 21 2.38 11.07 -0.23
C ASP A 21 2.45 12.60 -0.45
N ILE A 22 1.33 13.30 -0.22
CA ILE A 22 1.24 14.76 -0.41
C ILE A 22 2.18 15.56 0.51
N LEU A 23 2.62 14.97 1.62
CA LEU A 23 3.54 15.57 2.59
C LEU A 23 5.00 15.16 2.37
N GLY A 24 5.29 14.38 1.33
CA GLY A 24 6.63 13.90 0.98
C GLY A 24 7.06 12.62 1.69
N LYS A 25 6.19 11.97 2.47
CA LYS A 25 6.46 10.69 3.11
C LYS A 25 6.52 9.59 2.05
N SER A 26 7.64 8.85 1.98
CA SER A 26 7.77 7.71 1.08
C SER A 26 6.74 6.63 1.43
N LEU A 27 5.91 6.27 0.45
CA LEU A 27 4.90 5.25 0.55
C LEU A 27 5.49 3.84 0.35
N ARG A 28 4.92 2.87 1.04
CA ARG A 28 5.32 1.46 1.09
C ARG A 28 4.10 0.56 1.06
N GLN A 29 4.32 -0.70 0.69
CA GLN A 29 3.32 -1.75 0.87
C GLN A 29 2.91 -1.83 2.34
N PHE A 30 1.62 -2.08 2.57
CA PHE A 30 0.97 -2.10 3.88
C PHE A 30 0.88 -0.75 4.61
N ASP A 31 1.18 0.36 3.93
CA ASP A 31 0.79 1.67 4.45
C ASP A 31 -0.73 1.84 4.35
N GLU A 32 -1.33 2.25 5.47
CA GLU A 32 -2.65 2.87 5.48
C GLU A 32 -2.49 4.34 5.06
N ILE A 33 -3.35 4.76 4.14
CA ILE A 33 -3.38 6.10 3.58
C ILE A 33 -4.81 6.65 3.58
N GLN A 34 -4.96 7.95 3.77
CA GLN A 34 -6.25 8.64 3.63
C GLN A 34 -6.35 9.32 2.28
N TYR A 35 -7.47 9.12 1.57
CA TYR A 35 -7.77 9.77 0.31
C TYR A 35 -9.28 10.00 0.20
N GLU A 36 -9.71 11.21 -0.13
CA GLU A 36 -11.14 11.57 -0.24
C GLU A 36 -11.97 11.15 0.99
N ASN A 37 -11.41 11.34 2.20
CA ASN A 37 -11.99 10.96 3.50
C ASN A 37 -12.11 9.45 3.79
N GLU A 38 -11.72 8.59 2.87
CA GLU A 38 -11.70 7.14 3.05
C GLU A 38 -10.28 6.64 3.33
N THR A 39 -10.17 5.48 3.99
CA THR A 39 -8.88 4.85 4.34
C THR A 39 -8.60 3.68 3.43
N TYR A 40 -7.42 3.67 2.80
CA TYR A 40 -7.00 2.64 1.85
C TYR A 40 -5.73 1.95 2.34
N LEU A 41 -5.54 0.70 1.94
CA LEU A 41 -4.32 -0.05 2.18
C LEU A 41 -3.51 -0.21 0.90
N ILE A 42 -2.24 0.19 0.91
CA ILE A 42 -1.35 0.00 -0.24
C ILE A 42 -0.99 -1.48 -0.38
N ILE A 43 -1.43 -2.11 -1.47
CA ILE A 43 -1.12 -3.51 -1.78
C ILE A 43 -0.71 -3.68 -3.25
N TRP A 44 0.04 -4.74 -3.53
CA TRP A 44 0.35 -5.13 -4.90
C TRP A 44 -0.87 -5.78 -5.57
N HIS A 45 -1.33 -5.20 -6.69
CA HIS A 45 -2.45 -5.75 -7.45
C HIS A 45 -1.96 -6.74 -8.54
N PRO A 46 -2.26 -8.05 -8.44
CA PRO A 46 -1.67 -9.07 -9.30
C PRO A 46 -2.12 -9.02 -10.77
N ILE A 47 -3.30 -8.43 -11.05
CA ILE A 47 -3.81 -8.26 -12.42
C ILE A 47 -3.10 -7.10 -13.14
N TYR A 48 -2.85 -6.00 -12.43
CA TYR A 48 -2.28 -4.78 -13.00
C TYR A 48 -0.76 -4.72 -12.87
N ASN A 49 -0.16 -5.62 -12.08
CA ASN A 49 1.27 -5.64 -11.74
C ASN A 49 1.78 -4.28 -11.24
N LYS A 50 1.00 -3.63 -10.36
CA LYS A 50 1.31 -2.33 -9.77
C LYS A 50 0.77 -2.25 -8.35
N PHE A 51 1.32 -1.33 -7.56
CA PHE A 51 0.76 -0.98 -6.25
C PHE A 51 -0.47 -0.10 -6.41
N VAL A 52 -1.51 -0.38 -5.63
CA VAL A 52 -2.77 0.36 -5.59
C VAL A 52 -3.17 0.61 -4.14
N GLY A 53 -3.97 1.64 -3.90
CA GLY A 53 -4.64 1.82 -2.62
C GLY A 53 -5.94 1.03 -2.65
N SER A 54 -6.03 -0.08 -1.94
CA SER A 54 -7.22 -0.95 -1.95
C SER A 54 -8.16 -0.56 -0.81
N HIS A 55 -9.46 -0.53 -1.11
CA HIS A 55 -10.53 -0.34 -0.13
C HIS A 55 -11.29 -1.65 0.13
N GLU A 56 -11.89 -1.80 1.31
CA GLU A 56 -12.70 -2.99 1.65
C GLU A 56 -13.94 -3.13 0.77
N SER A 57 -14.48 -2.03 0.26
CA SER A 57 -15.62 -2.02 -0.69
C SER A 57 -15.31 -2.67 -2.05
N GLY A 58 -14.05 -3.00 -2.33
CA GLY A 58 -13.58 -3.45 -3.64
C GLY A 58 -13.16 -2.31 -4.60
N ASN A 59 -13.39 -1.05 -4.22
CA ASN A 59 -12.80 0.10 -4.91
C ASN A 59 -11.28 0.18 -4.70
N TRP A 60 -10.58 0.87 -5.61
CA TRP A 60 -9.16 1.13 -5.47
C TRP A 60 -8.74 2.49 -6.03
N ILE A 61 -7.66 3.03 -5.48
CA ILE A 61 -6.93 4.17 -6.00
C ILE A 61 -5.82 3.67 -6.91
N SER A 62 -5.73 4.27 -8.09
CA SER A 62 -4.71 3.94 -9.07
C SER A 62 -3.30 4.26 -8.54
N HIS A 63 -2.28 3.54 -9.03
CA HIS A 63 -0.88 3.87 -8.71
C HIS A 63 -0.56 5.34 -9.00
N THR A 64 -1.14 5.94 -10.04
CA THR A 64 -0.86 7.32 -10.41
C THR A 64 -1.48 8.34 -9.46
N ASP A 65 -2.49 7.98 -8.68
CA ASP A 65 -3.18 8.89 -7.76
C ASP A 65 -2.75 8.75 -6.29
N LEU A 66 -1.96 7.72 -5.96
CA LEU A 66 -1.48 7.48 -4.59
C LEU A 66 -0.71 8.68 -3.99
N HIS A 67 -0.04 9.49 -4.81
CA HIS A 67 0.66 10.70 -4.36
C HIS A 67 -0.25 11.79 -3.78
N LYS A 68 -1.56 11.70 -4.03
CA LYS A 68 -2.55 12.65 -3.49
C LYS A 68 -3.04 12.27 -2.10
N ALA A 69 -2.72 11.05 -1.65
CA ALA A 69 -3.13 10.56 -0.35
C ALA A 69 -2.23 11.11 0.77
N VAL A 70 -2.69 10.97 2.02
CA VAL A 70 -1.92 11.29 3.23
C VAL A 70 -1.57 9.99 3.93
N TRP A 71 -0.30 9.78 4.26
CA TRP A 71 0.14 8.61 5.02
C TRP A 71 -0.35 8.64 6.47
N ILE A 72 -0.81 7.49 6.98
CA ILE A 72 -1.26 7.34 8.37
C ILE A 72 -0.28 6.50 9.18
N ARG A 73 -0.10 5.23 8.81
CA ARG A 73 0.77 4.27 9.49
C ARG A 73 1.10 3.09 8.57
N ASN A 74 2.14 2.32 8.90
CA ASN A 74 2.39 1.04 8.26
C ASN A 74 1.94 -0.13 9.15
N LEU A 75 1.09 -1.01 8.62
CA LEU A 75 0.55 -2.13 9.39
C LEU A 75 1.61 -3.19 9.75
N LYS A 76 2.70 -3.30 8.97
CA LYS A 76 3.81 -4.23 9.32
C LYS A 76 4.71 -3.69 10.43
N GLU A 77 4.82 -2.38 10.57
CA GLU A 77 5.59 -1.77 11.67
C GLU A 77 4.89 -1.98 13.01
N ALA A 78 3.56 -1.89 13.05
CA ALA A 78 2.77 -2.12 14.27
C ALA A 78 2.95 -3.54 14.83
N ILE A 79 3.01 -4.55 13.95
CA ILE A 79 3.13 -5.98 14.34
C ILE A 79 4.51 -6.29 14.96
N CYS A 80 5.55 -5.50 14.66
CA CYS A 80 6.88 -5.71 15.24
C CYS A 80 6.99 -5.29 16.71
N TYR A 81 6.05 -4.51 17.25
CA TYR A 81 6.05 -4.07 18.65
C TYR A 81 5.26 -5.00 19.59
N GLU A 82 4.56 -6.01 19.07
CA GLU A 82 3.78 -6.98 19.85
C GLU A 82 4.50 -8.33 20.06
N LYS A 83 5.84 -8.31 20.22
CA LYS A 83 6.64 -9.50 20.55
C LYS A 83 7.27 -9.43 21.92
#